data_AF-A0A0A7EKC6-F1
#
_entry.id   AF-A0A0A7EKC6-F1
#
_cell.length_a   1.000
_cell.length_b   1.000
_cell.length_c   1.000
_cell.angle_alpha   90.00
_cell.angle_beta   90.00
_cell.angle_gamma   90.00
#
_symmetry.space_group_name_H-M   'P 1'
#
loop_
_entity.id
_entity.type
_entity.pdbx_description
1 polymer ?
#
loop_
_entity_poly.entity_id
_entity_poly.type
_entity_poly.pdbx_seq_one_letter_code
_entity_poly.pdbx_strand_id
1 'polypeptide(L)'
;MKPSIENLCCLIKFVPEKYVKSVMDEGLLYMNTLKYFRTYEDSDEALRGDKYEGLSASFLPDQIHISVNGNKIDGIIGKVDVRPHHVDEIKLFCMTALTHDILFDGFVLDRRFANFGDKAIIIEGKGLVSFFQMLRNRVKDDQSVYAIDSTFKTNGFVEYVDRNHHHKELTVFHKFKEYSWQHEFRIAFERPEHEGPFPLYIGSLKDIAYVKDTKEVLETKYSLKGF
;
A
#
# COMPACT_ATOMS: atom_id res chain seq x y z
N MET A 1 -0.69 -17.95 3.45
CA MET A 1 0.11 -17.60 4.65
C MET A 1 0.31 -16.09 4.63
N LYS A 2 0.21 -15.37 5.76
CA LYS A 2 0.47 -13.92 5.76
C LYS A 2 1.99 -13.69 5.61
N PRO A 3 2.46 -12.81 4.72
CA PRO A 3 3.89 -12.59 4.57
C PRO A 3 4.47 -11.96 5.85
N SER A 4 5.60 -12.49 6.31
CA SER A 4 6.40 -11.89 7.40
C SER A 4 7.38 -10.88 6.84
N ILE A 5 7.72 -9.83 7.60
CA ILE A 5 8.82 -8.91 7.25
C ILE A 5 10.14 -9.68 7.11
N GLU A 6 10.31 -10.77 7.85
CA GLU A 6 11.48 -11.65 7.75
C GLU A 6 11.58 -12.32 6.37
N ASN A 7 10.45 -12.47 5.66
CA ASN A 7 10.41 -13.03 4.31
C ASN A 7 10.58 -11.95 3.22
N LEU A 8 10.71 -10.67 3.57
CA LEU A 8 10.85 -9.58 2.61
C LEU A 8 12.23 -9.60 1.96
N CYS A 9 12.29 -9.80 0.64
CA CYS A 9 13.54 -9.79 -0.11
C CYS A 9 13.83 -8.42 -0.72
N CYS A 10 12.79 -7.73 -1.19
CA CYS A 10 12.93 -6.51 -1.97
C CYS A 10 11.68 -5.62 -1.88
N LEU A 11 11.89 -4.30 -1.86
CA LEU A 11 10.87 -3.29 -2.06
C LEU A 11 11.16 -2.50 -3.34
N ILE A 12 10.14 -2.31 -4.16
CA ILE A 12 10.22 -1.61 -5.43
C ILE A 12 9.20 -0.48 -5.47
N LYS A 13 9.67 0.72 -5.80
CA LYS A 13 8.81 1.88 -6.04
C LYS A 13 8.94 2.34 -7.49
N PHE A 14 7.85 2.21 -8.24
CA PHE A 14 7.75 2.76 -9.59
C PHE A 14 7.40 4.24 -9.55
N VAL A 15 8.18 5.06 -10.27
CA VAL A 15 8.04 6.52 -10.32
C VAL A 15 8.42 7.07 -11.69
N PRO A 16 7.82 8.20 -12.12
CA PRO A 16 8.35 8.99 -13.21
C PRO A 16 9.78 9.51 -12.92
N GLU A 17 10.65 9.54 -13.92
CA GLU A 17 12.05 9.99 -13.86
C GLU A 17 12.22 11.31 -13.09
N LYS A 18 11.32 12.27 -13.33
CA LYS A 18 11.34 13.58 -12.66
C LYS A 18 11.30 13.53 -11.12
N TYR A 19 10.84 12.43 -10.54
CA TYR A 19 10.79 12.24 -9.07
C TYR A 19 11.95 11.42 -8.52
N VAL A 20 12.77 10.78 -9.36
CA VAL A 20 13.89 9.93 -8.91
C VAL A 20 14.82 10.71 -8.01
N LYS A 21 15.20 11.94 -8.40
CA LYS A 21 16.13 12.76 -7.61
C LYS A 21 15.58 13.05 -6.20
N SER A 22 14.32 13.47 -6.06
CA SER A 22 13.74 13.75 -4.74
C SER A 22 13.64 12.49 -3.88
N VAL A 23 13.34 11.34 -4.47
CA VAL A 23 13.27 10.08 -3.69
C VAL A 23 14.67 9.62 -3.29
N MET A 24 15.64 9.65 -4.20
CA MET A 24 17.01 9.17 -3.95
C MET A 24 17.83 10.11 -3.06
N ASP A 25 17.76 11.41 -3.29
CA ASP A 25 18.62 12.39 -2.61
C ASP A 25 18.06 12.80 -1.25
N GLU A 26 16.72 12.89 -1.13
CA GLU A 26 16.06 13.44 0.06
C GLU A 26 15.31 12.37 0.87
N GLY A 27 15.12 11.18 0.29
CA GLY A 27 14.26 10.15 0.88
C GLY A 27 12.81 10.61 0.95
N LEU A 28 12.33 11.31 -0.07
CA LEU A 28 10.94 11.79 -0.10
C LEU A 28 9.96 10.62 -0.30
N LEU A 29 9.23 10.29 0.75
CA LEU A 29 8.04 9.46 0.71
C LEU A 29 6.83 10.39 0.58
N TYR A 30 6.37 10.62 -0.66
CA TYR A 30 5.19 11.45 -0.91
C TYR A 30 3.91 10.66 -0.61
N MET A 31 3.33 10.88 0.56
CA MET A 31 2.23 10.07 1.09
C MET A 31 0.88 10.71 0.74
N ASN A 32 0.20 10.21 -0.30
CA ASN A 32 -1.15 10.66 -0.66
C ASN A 32 -2.21 10.15 0.31
N THR A 33 -3.41 10.71 0.28
CA THR A 33 -4.51 10.30 1.18
C THR A 33 -5.26 9.08 0.65
N LEU A 34 -5.94 8.31 1.51
CA LEU A 34 -6.88 7.27 1.06
C LEU A 34 -7.94 7.85 0.12
N LYS A 35 -8.43 9.06 0.42
CA LYS A 35 -9.37 9.79 -0.44
C LYS A 35 -8.80 10.02 -1.84
N TYR A 36 -7.54 10.41 -1.97
CA TYR A 36 -6.89 10.59 -3.27
C TYR A 36 -6.96 9.30 -4.10
N PHE A 37 -6.53 8.16 -3.55
CA PHE A 37 -6.57 6.88 -4.28
C PHE A 37 -8.00 6.43 -4.58
N ARG A 38 -8.96 6.79 -3.74
CA ARG A 38 -10.37 6.44 -3.99
C ARG A 38 -11.01 7.21 -5.13
N THR A 39 -10.68 8.49 -5.24
CA THR A 39 -11.22 9.38 -6.28
C THR A 39 -10.31 9.47 -7.51
N TYR A 40 -9.18 8.75 -7.50
CA TYR A 40 -8.28 8.73 -8.64
C TYR A 40 -8.93 7.96 -9.79
N GLU A 41 -9.15 8.64 -10.90
CA GLU A 41 -9.65 8.03 -12.13
C GLU A 41 -8.45 7.59 -12.95
N ASP A 42 -8.26 6.27 -13.08
CA ASP A 42 -7.33 5.70 -14.04
C ASP A 42 -8.02 5.41 -15.37
N SER A 43 -7.21 5.34 -16.42
CA SER A 43 -7.64 4.81 -17.72
C SER A 43 -7.98 3.32 -17.67
N ASP A 44 -7.36 2.57 -16.75
CA ASP A 44 -7.54 1.13 -16.58
C ASP A 44 -8.19 0.81 -15.23
N GLU A 45 -9.09 -0.17 -15.23
CA GLU A 45 -9.69 -0.68 -13.98
C GLU A 45 -8.62 -1.31 -13.08
N ALA A 46 -8.73 -1.05 -11.77
CA ALA A 46 -7.86 -1.58 -10.73
C ALA A 46 -6.35 -1.29 -10.91
N LEU A 47 -6.03 -0.08 -11.39
CA LEU A 47 -4.66 0.42 -11.53
C LEU A 47 -4.16 1.14 -10.26
N ARG A 48 -4.38 2.45 -10.10
CA ARG A 48 -4.10 3.20 -8.87
C ARG A 48 -5.36 3.48 -8.06
N GLY A 49 -6.44 3.77 -8.77
CA GLY A 49 -7.76 4.09 -8.31
C GLY A 49 -8.44 2.87 -7.69
N ASP A 50 -8.91 3.03 -6.46
CA ASP A 50 -9.71 2.02 -5.77
C ASP A 50 -10.91 2.66 -5.07
N LYS A 51 -12.08 2.56 -5.70
CA LYS A 51 -13.34 3.08 -5.16
C LYS A 51 -13.71 2.48 -3.78
N TYR A 52 -13.12 1.34 -3.42
CA TYR A 52 -13.29 0.65 -2.15
C TYR A 52 -12.17 0.95 -1.14
N GLU A 53 -11.24 1.84 -1.48
CA GLU A 53 -10.20 2.26 -0.54
C GLU A 53 -10.83 2.93 0.70
N GLY A 54 -10.29 2.61 1.87
CA GLY A 54 -10.77 3.11 3.16
C GLY A 54 -12.07 2.49 3.68
N LEU A 55 -12.56 1.37 3.13
CA LEU A 55 -13.61 0.61 3.82
C LEU A 55 -13.09 0.07 5.16
N SER A 56 -13.87 0.23 6.23
CA SER A 56 -13.62 -0.41 7.53
C SER A 56 -14.31 -1.76 7.67
N ALA A 57 -15.31 -2.05 6.82
CA ALA A 57 -15.92 -3.37 6.71
C ALA A 57 -16.65 -3.54 5.38
N SER A 58 -16.83 -4.79 4.97
CA SER A 58 -17.65 -5.15 3.83
C SER A 58 -18.38 -6.45 4.10
N PHE A 59 -19.71 -6.38 4.22
CA PHE A 59 -20.56 -7.48 4.66
C PHE A 59 -21.44 -8.03 3.54
N LEU A 60 -21.62 -9.35 3.55
CA LEU A 60 -22.63 -10.02 2.74
C LEU A 60 -24.05 -9.69 3.23
N PRO A 61 -24.99 -9.42 2.31
CA PRO A 61 -26.33 -8.92 2.63
C PRO A 61 -27.15 -9.85 3.53
N ASP A 62 -27.02 -11.16 3.32
CA ASP A 62 -27.77 -12.23 3.98
C ASP A 62 -27.25 -12.56 5.39
N GLN A 63 -26.13 -11.97 5.79
CA GLN A 63 -25.44 -12.27 7.05
C GLN A 63 -25.42 -11.10 8.03
N ILE A 64 -26.17 -10.02 7.75
CA ILE A 64 -26.28 -8.86 8.64
C ILE A 64 -27.72 -8.41 8.85
N HIS A 65 -27.92 -7.67 9.94
CA HIS A 65 -29.13 -6.91 10.18
C HIS A 65 -28.76 -5.45 10.43
N ILE A 66 -29.41 -4.55 9.69
CA ILE A 66 -29.23 -3.11 9.87
C ILE A 66 -30.48 -2.57 10.57
N SER A 67 -30.27 -1.79 11.62
CA SER A 67 -31.33 -1.03 12.27
C SER A 67 -30.92 0.43 12.42
N VAL A 68 -31.78 1.36 12.01
CA VAL A 68 -31.57 2.80 12.18
C VAL A 68 -32.67 3.33 13.10
N ASN A 69 -32.28 3.91 14.25
CA ASN A 69 -33.19 4.39 15.28
C ASN A 69 -34.24 3.32 15.70
N GLY A 70 -33.80 2.06 15.81
CA GLY A 70 -34.66 0.93 16.18
C GLY A 70 -35.51 0.35 15.05
N ASN A 71 -35.55 0.98 13.87
CA ASN A 71 -36.27 0.45 12.71
C ASN A 71 -35.35 -0.45 11.89
N LYS A 72 -35.78 -1.70 11.68
CA LYS A 72 -35.05 -2.67 10.85
C LYS A 72 -35.14 -2.26 9.37
N ILE A 73 -34.01 -2.32 8.69
CA ILE A 73 -33.93 -2.20 7.23
C ILE A 73 -33.86 -3.62 6.66
N ASP A 74 -34.90 -4.02 5.93
CA ASP A 74 -35.02 -5.33 5.28
C ASP A 74 -34.76 -5.21 3.76
N GLY A 75 -34.63 -6.36 3.08
CA GLY A 75 -34.50 -6.41 1.61
C GLY A 75 -33.15 -5.97 1.08
N ILE A 76 -32.08 -6.09 1.87
CA ILE A 76 -30.72 -5.80 1.43
C ILE A 76 -30.31 -6.84 0.38
N ILE A 77 -30.06 -6.41 -0.85
CA ILE A 77 -29.69 -7.29 -1.99
C ILE A 77 -28.21 -7.18 -2.39
N GLY A 78 -27.52 -6.13 -1.95
CA GLY A 78 -26.13 -5.85 -2.28
C GLY A 78 -25.24 -5.89 -1.04
N LYS A 79 -23.91 -5.93 -1.25
CA LYS A 79 -22.99 -5.81 -0.14
C LYS A 79 -23.20 -4.51 0.63
N VAL A 80 -22.99 -4.59 1.93
CA VAL A 80 -23.00 -3.43 2.82
C VAL A 80 -21.57 -3.09 3.15
N ASP A 81 -21.12 -1.96 2.60
CA ASP A 81 -19.79 -1.43 2.78
C ASP A 81 -19.85 -0.30 3.81
N VAL A 82 -19.01 -0.40 4.84
CA VAL A 82 -18.91 0.60 5.91
C VAL A 82 -17.64 1.40 5.72
N ARG A 83 -17.77 2.73 5.74
CA ARG A 83 -16.65 3.67 5.63
C ARG A 83 -16.81 4.79 6.66
N PRO A 84 -15.92 4.89 7.65
CA PRO A 84 -15.89 6.04 8.54
C PRO A 84 -15.32 7.26 7.81
N HIS A 85 -15.82 8.46 8.12
CA HIS A 85 -15.31 9.68 7.48
C HIS A 85 -13.84 10.00 7.82
N HIS A 86 -13.37 9.63 9.02
CA HIS A 86 -12.03 9.99 9.50
C HIS A 86 -10.89 9.29 8.74
N VAL A 87 -11.18 8.18 8.04
CA VAL A 87 -10.16 7.43 7.30
C VAL A 87 -9.68 8.17 6.05
N ASP A 88 -10.44 9.15 5.55
CA ASP A 88 -10.13 9.84 4.31
C ASP A 88 -8.73 10.48 4.31
N GLU A 89 -8.29 10.96 5.47
CA GLU A 89 -7.02 11.67 5.64
C GLU A 89 -5.85 10.78 6.06
N ILE A 90 -6.04 9.45 6.13
CA ILE A 90 -4.92 8.53 6.31
C ILE A 90 -3.95 8.68 5.14
N LYS A 91 -2.67 8.90 5.46
CA LYS A 91 -1.59 9.09 4.50
C LYS A 91 -0.99 7.73 4.16
N LEU A 92 -0.89 7.41 2.87
CA LEU A 92 -0.35 6.16 2.36
C LEU A 92 0.88 6.38 1.47
N PHE A 93 1.89 5.54 1.69
CA PHE A 93 2.96 5.30 0.72
C PHE A 93 3.03 3.82 0.41
N CYS A 94 2.72 3.45 -0.83
CA CYS A 94 2.74 2.06 -1.30
C CYS A 94 4.00 1.76 -2.11
N MET A 95 4.55 0.57 -1.90
CA MET A 95 5.61 -0.05 -2.70
C MET A 95 5.19 -1.48 -3.06
N THR A 96 5.80 -2.06 -4.08
CA THR A 96 5.68 -3.49 -4.38
C THR A 96 6.70 -4.25 -3.58
N ALA A 97 6.28 -5.30 -2.89
CA ALA A 97 7.13 -6.16 -2.09
C ALA A 97 7.29 -7.53 -2.73
N LEU A 98 8.54 -7.95 -2.92
CA LEU A 98 8.87 -9.32 -3.29
C LEU A 98 9.32 -10.07 -2.05
N THR A 99 8.69 -11.20 -1.78
CA THR A 99 8.97 -12.04 -0.62
C THR A 99 9.47 -13.41 -1.04
N HIS A 100 10.10 -14.14 -0.11
CA HIS A 100 10.57 -15.50 -0.34
C HIS A 100 9.48 -16.40 -0.97
N ASP A 101 8.25 -16.32 -0.45
CA ASP A 101 7.12 -17.12 -0.93
C ASP A 101 6.76 -16.83 -2.39
N ILE A 102 6.84 -15.57 -2.81
CA ILE A 102 6.54 -15.15 -4.19
C ILE A 102 7.68 -15.57 -5.14
N LEU A 103 8.92 -15.56 -4.65
CA LEU A 103 10.12 -15.80 -5.47
C LEU A 103 10.47 -17.28 -5.64
N PHE A 104 9.79 -18.20 -4.96
CA PHE A 104 10.14 -19.62 -4.92
C PHE A 104 10.20 -20.28 -6.31
N ASP A 105 9.17 -20.12 -7.14
CA ASP A 105 9.10 -20.68 -8.50
C ASP A 105 9.57 -19.71 -9.60
N GLY A 106 10.07 -18.56 -9.16
CA GLY A 106 10.38 -17.41 -9.99
C GLY A 106 9.14 -16.59 -10.35
N PHE A 107 9.32 -15.28 -10.37
CA PHE A 107 8.24 -14.31 -10.46
C PHE A 107 8.57 -13.24 -11.49
N VAL A 108 7.54 -12.80 -12.21
CA VAL A 108 7.61 -11.69 -13.17
C VAL A 108 6.56 -10.68 -12.76
N LEU A 109 6.97 -9.41 -12.70
CA LEU A 109 6.09 -8.31 -12.33
C LEU A 109 5.05 -8.05 -13.42
N ASP A 110 3.85 -7.64 -13.01
CA ASP A 110 2.79 -7.33 -13.96
C ASP A 110 3.13 -6.10 -14.81
N ARG A 111 2.95 -6.21 -16.13
CA ARG A 111 3.24 -5.14 -17.09
C ARG A 111 2.53 -3.82 -16.78
N ARG A 112 1.43 -3.85 -16.01
CA ARG A 112 0.69 -2.65 -15.56
C ARG A 112 1.54 -1.66 -14.77
N PHE A 113 2.65 -2.08 -14.16
CA PHE A 113 3.57 -1.11 -13.52
C PHE A 113 4.22 -0.13 -14.50
N ALA A 114 4.23 -0.41 -15.81
CA ALA A 114 4.67 0.56 -16.82
C ALA A 114 3.82 1.85 -16.78
N ASN A 115 2.56 1.76 -16.33
CA ASN A 115 1.70 2.93 -16.17
C ASN A 115 2.03 3.73 -14.90
N PHE A 116 2.85 3.22 -13.98
CA PHE A 116 3.19 3.85 -12.71
C PHE A 116 4.32 4.88 -12.85
N GLY A 117 5.24 4.62 -13.77
CA GLY A 117 6.41 5.44 -14.05
C GLY A 117 7.43 4.68 -14.89
N ASP A 118 8.37 5.42 -15.49
CA ASP A 118 9.43 4.88 -16.34
C ASP A 118 10.68 4.42 -15.57
N LYS A 119 10.75 4.70 -14.27
CA LYS A 119 11.81 4.22 -13.38
C LYS A 119 11.30 3.41 -12.20
N ALA A 120 12.17 2.56 -11.69
CA ALA A 120 11.96 1.77 -10.50
C ALA A 120 13.11 2.01 -9.50
N ILE A 121 12.77 2.38 -8.28
CA ILE A 121 13.70 2.50 -7.15
C ILE A 121 13.60 1.21 -6.35
N ILE A 122 14.74 0.55 -6.15
CA ILE A 122 14.83 -0.79 -5.59
C ILE A 122 15.63 -0.76 -4.30
N ILE A 123 15.07 -1.35 -3.25
CA ILE A 123 15.69 -1.50 -1.92
C ILE A 123 15.69 -2.99 -1.57
N GLU A 124 16.86 -3.56 -1.33
CA GLU A 124 17.01 -4.99 -1.04
C GLU A 124 18.17 -5.27 -0.07
N GLY A 125 18.24 -6.50 0.44
CA GLY A 125 19.29 -6.94 1.35
C GLY A 125 19.46 -6.02 2.57
N LYS A 126 20.69 -5.57 2.84
CA LYS A 126 20.97 -4.65 3.96
C LYS A 126 20.29 -3.28 3.81
N GLY A 127 19.95 -2.87 2.59
CA GLY A 127 19.25 -1.62 2.32
C GLY A 127 17.86 -1.57 2.96
N LEU A 128 17.17 -2.72 3.05
CA LEU A 128 15.86 -2.83 3.72
C LEU A 128 15.96 -2.49 5.20
N VAL A 129 16.99 -3.01 5.88
CA VAL A 129 17.22 -2.76 7.31
C VAL A 129 17.44 -1.27 7.55
N SER A 130 18.31 -0.64 6.75
CA SER A 130 18.57 0.80 6.82
C SER A 130 17.32 1.63 6.54
N PHE A 131 16.55 1.27 5.51
CA PHE A 131 15.30 1.96 5.15
C PHE A 131 14.31 1.96 6.31
N PHE A 132 14.05 0.80 6.92
CA PHE A 132 13.12 0.72 8.05
C PHE A 132 13.65 1.44 9.30
N GLN A 133 14.97 1.46 9.52
CA GLN A 133 15.56 2.22 10.62
C GLN A 133 15.40 3.73 10.40
N MET A 134 15.64 4.22 9.19
CA MET A 134 15.46 5.63 8.82
C MET A 134 13.99 6.05 8.97
N LEU A 135 13.06 5.24 8.45
CA LEU A 135 11.63 5.47 8.60
C LEU A 135 11.21 5.52 10.09
N ARG A 136 11.65 4.54 10.89
CA ARG A 136 11.33 4.49 12.32
C ARG A 136 11.84 5.72 13.05
N ASN A 137 13.09 6.12 12.80
CA ASN A 137 13.66 7.32 13.41
C ASN A 137 12.84 8.56 13.06
N ARG A 138 12.55 8.75 11.76
CA ARG A 138 11.79 9.92 11.30
C ARG A 138 10.39 9.99 11.91
N VAL A 139 9.68 8.86 11.97
CA VAL A 139 8.33 8.78 12.55
C VAL A 139 8.35 9.03 14.05
N LYS A 140 9.33 8.48 14.78
CA LYS A 140 9.46 8.68 16.22
C LYS A 140 9.68 10.16 16.58
N ASP A 141 10.42 10.88 15.74
CA ASP A 141 10.74 12.29 15.95
C ASP A 141 9.61 13.24 15.49
N ASP A 142 8.61 12.74 14.78
CA ASP A 142 7.52 13.53 14.22
C ASP A 142 6.25 13.42 15.09
N GLN A 143 6.04 14.41 15.96
CA GLN A 143 4.89 14.45 16.88
C GLN A 143 3.54 14.60 16.18
N SER A 144 3.53 14.88 14.88
CA SER A 144 2.30 15.06 14.10
C SER A 144 1.80 13.76 13.44
N VAL A 145 2.52 12.65 13.63
CA VAL A 145 2.25 11.36 13.01
C VAL A 145 1.66 10.40 14.05
N TYR A 146 0.47 9.87 13.76
CA TYR A 146 -0.23 8.93 14.63
C TYR A 146 -0.37 7.56 13.96
N ALA A 147 -0.38 6.51 14.78
CA ALA A 147 -0.74 5.19 14.29
C ALA A 147 -2.24 5.11 14.01
N ILE A 148 -2.59 4.25 13.07
CA ILE A 148 -3.94 4.16 12.47
C ILE A 148 -4.93 3.41 13.36
N ASP A 149 -4.41 2.58 14.25
CA ASP A 149 -5.22 1.79 15.16
C ASP A 149 -4.46 1.51 16.46
N SER A 150 -5.17 0.87 17.40
CA SER A 150 -4.64 0.47 18.69
C SER A 150 -3.52 -0.57 18.62
N THR A 151 -3.26 -1.16 17.44
CA THR A 151 -2.14 -2.08 17.23
C THR A 151 -0.83 -1.33 16.96
N PHE A 152 -0.89 0.00 16.84
CA PHE A 152 0.24 0.88 16.52
C PHE A 152 0.93 0.53 15.19
N LYS A 153 0.24 -0.18 14.30
CA LYS A 153 0.81 -0.63 13.04
C LYS A 153 0.85 0.52 12.03
N THR A 154 2.05 0.88 11.63
CA THR A 154 2.32 1.97 10.68
C THR A 154 2.80 1.48 9.31
N ASN A 155 3.04 0.18 9.17
CA ASN A 155 3.45 -0.41 7.91
C ASN A 155 3.12 -1.92 7.85
N GLY A 156 3.04 -2.46 6.64
CA GLY A 156 2.89 -3.89 6.42
C GLY A 156 2.37 -4.26 5.04
N PHE A 157 2.36 -5.58 4.79
CA PHE A 157 1.80 -6.16 3.59
C PHE A 157 0.28 -5.98 3.51
N VAL A 158 -0.21 -5.79 2.30
CA VAL A 158 -1.64 -5.79 1.99
C VAL A 158 -2.15 -7.23 1.87
N GLU A 159 -3.23 -7.52 2.60
CA GLU A 159 -3.99 -8.76 2.48
C GLU A 159 -5.07 -8.58 1.41
N TYR A 160 -5.06 -9.46 0.40
CA TYR A 160 -6.01 -9.43 -0.69
C TYR A 160 -7.19 -10.38 -0.42
N VAL A 161 -8.40 -9.85 -0.47
CA VAL A 161 -9.63 -10.60 -0.14
C VAL A 161 -10.58 -10.66 -1.34
N ASP A 162 -11.30 -11.78 -1.47
CA ASP A 162 -12.34 -11.91 -2.48
C ASP A 162 -13.59 -11.16 -2.04
N ARG A 163 -13.94 -10.09 -2.75
CA ARG A 163 -15.08 -9.24 -2.41
C ARG A 163 -16.38 -10.03 -2.29
N ASN A 164 -16.60 -11.02 -3.15
CA ASN A 164 -17.84 -11.80 -3.22
C ASN A 164 -18.04 -12.74 -2.03
N HIS A 165 -16.97 -13.07 -1.32
CA HIS A 165 -16.99 -13.99 -0.19
C HIS A 165 -16.62 -13.31 1.13
N HIS A 166 -16.12 -12.08 1.08
CA HIS A 166 -15.69 -11.36 2.27
C HIS A 166 -16.90 -10.91 3.12
N HIS A 167 -16.88 -11.23 4.41
CA HIS A 167 -17.87 -10.78 5.39
C HIS A 167 -17.15 -10.50 6.71
N LYS A 168 -16.50 -9.34 6.82
CA LYS A 168 -15.83 -8.90 8.05
C LYS A 168 -15.31 -7.48 7.91
N GLU A 169 -14.62 -7.05 8.96
CA GLU A 169 -13.85 -5.81 9.01
C GLU A 169 -12.68 -5.82 8.03
N LEU A 170 -12.39 -4.64 7.53
CA LEU A 170 -11.28 -4.30 6.67
C LEU A 170 -10.43 -3.25 7.37
N THR A 171 -9.17 -3.18 6.98
CA THR A 171 -8.22 -2.18 7.45
C THR A 171 -7.53 -1.57 6.26
N VAL A 172 -6.72 -0.53 6.49
CA VAL A 172 -5.88 0.07 5.45
C VAL A 172 -4.81 -0.89 4.89
N PHE A 173 -4.69 -2.10 5.43
CA PHE A 173 -3.83 -3.15 4.91
C PHE A 173 -4.63 -4.26 4.23
N HIS A 174 -5.85 -3.97 3.77
CA HIS A 174 -6.64 -4.87 2.94
C HIS A 174 -6.98 -4.22 1.60
N LYS A 175 -7.01 -5.03 0.56
CA LYS A 175 -7.56 -4.69 -0.76
C LYS A 175 -8.36 -5.84 -1.33
N PHE A 176 -9.19 -5.57 -2.33
CA PHE A 176 -9.82 -6.65 -3.09
C PHE A 176 -8.83 -7.29 -4.08
N LYS A 177 -9.09 -8.57 -4.39
CA LYS A 177 -8.17 -9.46 -5.14
C LYS A 177 -7.78 -8.94 -6.53
N GLU A 178 -8.56 -8.05 -7.12
CA GLU A 178 -8.31 -7.41 -8.42
C GLU A 178 -7.01 -6.58 -8.40
N TYR A 179 -6.56 -6.17 -7.21
CA TYR A 179 -5.30 -5.44 -6.97
C TYR A 179 -4.13 -6.33 -6.54
N SER A 180 -4.32 -7.65 -6.45
CA SER A 180 -3.31 -8.59 -5.90
C SER A 180 -1.98 -8.61 -6.65
N TRP A 181 -2.02 -8.29 -7.95
CA TRP A 181 -0.86 -8.16 -8.82
C TRP A 181 0.15 -7.09 -8.36
N GLN A 182 -0.27 -6.15 -7.49
CA GLN A 182 0.58 -5.07 -7.02
C GLN A 182 1.56 -5.51 -5.92
N HIS A 183 1.24 -6.61 -5.22
CA HIS A 183 1.98 -7.13 -4.06
C HIS A 183 2.37 -6.01 -3.07
N GLU A 184 1.38 -5.20 -2.68
CA GLU A 184 1.61 -3.96 -1.94
C GLU A 184 2.18 -4.20 -0.54
N PHE A 185 3.20 -3.42 -0.23
CA PHE A 185 3.60 -3.06 1.12
C PHE A 185 3.28 -1.59 1.34
N ARG A 186 2.51 -1.31 2.39
CA ARG A 186 2.06 0.04 2.74
C ARG A 186 2.83 0.55 3.93
N ILE A 187 3.17 1.83 3.88
CA ILE A 187 3.44 2.67 5.04
C ILE A 187 2.24 3.59 5.17
N ALA A 188 1.69 3.70 6.37
CA ALA A 188 0.42 4.36 6.59
C ALA A 188 0.37 5.06 7.95
N PHE A 189 -0.17 6.28 7.97
CA PHE A 189 -0.25 7.13 9.17
C PHE A 189 -1.51 7.97 9.19
N GLU A 190 -1.95 8.34 10.39
CA GLU A 190 -2.93 9.40 10.59
C GLU A 190 -2.24 10.74 10.86
N ARG A 191 -2.80 11.82 10.28
CA ARG A 191 -2.45 13.22 10.59
C ARG A 191 -3.74 14.04 10.62
N PRO A 192 -4.50 14.01 11.72
CA PRO A 192 -5.87 14.54 11.78
C PRO A 192 -5.96 16.05 11.51
N GLU A 193 -4.89 16.81 11.77
CA GLU A 193 -4.85 18.26 11.55
C GLU A 193 -4.37 18.68 10.15
N HIS A 194 -4.13 17.73 9.23
CA HIS A 194 -3.55 18.02 7.92
C HIS A 194 -4.31 17.36 6.77
N GLU A 195 -4.96 18.18 5.96
CA GLU A 195 -5.60 17.74 4.72
C GLU A 195 -4.57 17.51 3.61
N GLY A 196 -4.84 16.49 2.78
CA GLY A 196 -4.08 16.27 1.56
C GLY A 196 -2.76 15.52 1.76
N PRO A 197 -1.89 15.50 0.73
CA PRO A 197 -0.67 14.69 0.74
C PRO A 197 0.37 15.18 1.75
N PHE A 198 1.12 14.24 2.30
CA PHE A 198 2.19 14.50 3.27
C PHE A 198 3.55 14.12 2.70
N PRO A 199 4.46 15.08 2.46
CA PRO A 199 5.83 14.80 2.07
C PRO A 199 6.67 14.43 3.31
N LEU A 200 6.98 13.13 3.47
CA LEU A 200 7.82 12.63 4.55
C LEU A 200 9.24 12.40 4.05
N TYR A 201 10.19 13.21 4.54
CA TYR A 201 11.61 13.07 4.21
C TYR A 201 12.30 12.17 5.24
N ILE A 202 12.86 11.04 4.82
CA ILE A 202 13.57 10.10 5.70
C ILE A 202 15.09 10.17 5.56
N GLY A 203 15.61 11.02 4.66
CA GLY A 203 17.03 11.16 4.36
C GLY A 203 17.44 10.38 3.10
N SER A 204 18.63 10.72 2.57
CA SER A 204 19.16 10.16 1.32
C SER A 204 19.12 8.64 1.27
N LEU A 205 18.62 8.09 0.17
CA LEU A 205 18.57 6.65 -0.12
C LEU A 205 19.73 6.17 -1.00
N LYS A 206 20.63 7.05 -1.43
CA LYS A 206 21.72 6.74 -2.38
C LYS A 206 22.58 5.53 -1.99
N ASP A 207 22.79 5.31 -0.70
CA ASP A 207 23.65 4.23 -0.20
C ASP A 207 22.89 2.90 0.01
N ILE A 208 21.55 2.93 -0.06
CA ILE A 208 20.69 1.79 0.33
C ILE A 208 19.70 1.37 -0.77
N ALA A 209 19.64 2.13 -1.86
CA ALA A 209 18.75 1.91 -2.97
C ALA A 209 19.48 2.14 -4.29
N TYR A 210 18.95 1.57 -5.37
CA TYR A 210 19.41 1.84 -6.73
C TYR A 210 18.22 2.01 -7.67
N VAL A 211 18.49 2.59 -8.84
CA VAL A 211 17.46 2.93 -9.84
C VAL A 211 17.66 2.08 -11.08
N LYS A 212 16.56 1.57 -11.63
CA LYS A 212 16.51 0.88 -12.94
C LYS A 212 15.40 1.45 -13.79
N ASP A 213 15.47 1.20 -15.11
CA ASP A 213 14.33 1.42 -15.99
C ASP A 213 13.20 0.45 -15.64
N THR A 214 11.97 0.95 -15.57
CA THR A 214 10.78 0.11 -15.32
C THR A 214 10.68 -1.03 -16.32
N LYS A 215 11.05 -0.78 -17.58
CA LYS A 215 11.05 -1.80 -18.63
C LYS A 215 11.98 -2.97 -18.30
N GLU A 216 13.21 -2.70 -17.85
CA GLU A 216 14.18 -3.72 -17.45
C GLU A 216 13.66 -4.54 -16.26
N VAL A 217 13.07 -3.86 -15.28
CA VAL A 217 12.47 -4.47 -14.08
C VAL A 217 11.31 -5.41 -14.45
N LEU A 218 10.47 -5.03 -15.41
CA LEU A 218 9.35 -5.84 -15.87
C LEU A 218 9.77 -7.05 -16.71
N GLU A 219 10.90 -6.97 -17.40
CA GLU A 219 11.46 -8.08 -18.19
C GLU A 219 12.29 -9.05 -17.34
N THR A 220 12.57 -8.70 -16.09
CA THR A 220 13.36 -9.51 -15.17
C THR A 220 12.53 -10.64 -14.56
N LYS A 221 13.05 -11.87 -14.62
CA LYS A 221 12.54 -13.00 -13.82
C LYS A 221 13.26 -13.04 -12.47
N TYR A 222 12.55 -12.65 -11.42
CA TYR A 222 13.05 -12.70 -10.04
C TYR A 222 12.97 -14.11 -9.51
N SER A 223 13.99 -14.60 -8.81
CA SER A 223 13.94 -15.92 -8.14
C SER A 223 14.90 -15.94 -6.96
N LEU A 224 14.74 -16.89 -6.05
CA LEU A 224 15.64 -17.05 -4.90
C LEU A 224 17.08 -17.45 -5.27
N LYS A 225 17.37 -17.77 -6.53
CA LYS A 225 18.75 -17.99 -7.00
C LYS A 225 19.43 -16.65 -7.24
N GLY A 226 20.00 -16.06 -6.18
CA GLY A 226 20.79 -14.84 -6.30
C GLY A 226 20.83 -13.92 -5.07
N PHE A 227 20.25 -14.31 -3.93
CA PHE A 227 20.35 -13.60 -2.66
C PHE A 227 21.17 -14.39 -1.64
#